data_AF-A0A8H7Q272-F1
#
_entry.id   AF-A0A8H7Q272-F1
#
_cell.length_a   1.000
_cell.length_b   1.000
_cell.length_c   1.000
_cell.angle_alpha   90.00
_cell.angle_beta   90.00
_cell.angle_gamma   90.00
#
_symmetry.space_group_name_H-M   'P 1'
#
loop_
_entity.id
_entity.type
_entity.pdbx_description
1 polymer ?
#
loop_
_entity_poly.entity_id
_entity_poly.type
_entity_poly.pdbx_seq_one_letter_code
_entity_poly.pdbx_strand_id
1 'polypeptide(L)'
;MAGSLPSQPLQNTFYGLPLVLLPEEVYFLHQHGLTSITNTNIGWNYPTTDFERDRCVVFEHLWSLGLYVTSGTKFGGDFLVYPGDPTRYHSHYVVTIVAEEATIDARSLVAAGRLGSNVKKTQVKACVSNGSVRLWSIQWAAI
;
A
#
# COMPACT_ATOMS: atom_id res chain seq x y z
N MET A 1 0.80 -2.45 16.34
CA MET A 1 0.91 -2.39 17.81
C MET A 1 0.16 -1.15 18.24
N ALA A 2 -0.86 -1.29 19.08
CA ALA A 2 -1.43 -0.14 19.76
C ALA A 2 -0.34 0.45 20.66
N GLY A 3 -0.01 1.73 20.45
CA GLY A 3 0.84 2.52 21.35
C GLY A 3 2.35 2.43 21.08
N SER A 4 2.89 3.43 20.40
CA SER A 4 3.91 4.32 20.97
C SER A 4 4.11 5.54 20.06
N LEU A 5 4.32 6.71 20.67
CA LEU A 5 4.59 7.99 19.99
C LEU A 5 5.90 7.89 19.17
N PRO A 6 6.01 8.63 18.04
CA PRO A 6 6.97 8.30 17.00
C PRO A 6 8.35 8.88 17.32
N SER A 7 9.27 8.06 17.83
CA SER A 7 10.71 8.38 17.77
C SER A 7 11.44 7.54 16.73
N GLN A 8 10.94 6.35 16.35
CA GLN A 8 11.60 5.47 15.38
C GLN A 8 10.56 4.72 14.52
N PRO A 9 10.51 4.92 13.19
CA PRO A 9 9.54 4.28 12.29
C PRO A 9 9.95 2.86 11.86
N LEU A 10 10.54 2.08 12.78
CA LEU A 10 11.08 0.73 12.49
C LEU A 10 10.54 -0.29 13.50
N GLN A 11 9.21 -0.42 13.56
CA GLN A 11 8.55 -1.29 14.55
C GLN A 11 8.63 -2.80 14.21
N ASN A 12 9.02 -3.18 13.00
CA ASN A 12 9.04 -4.60 12.56
C ASN A 12 10.43 -5.26 12.58
N THR A 13 11.47 -4.58 13.08
CA THR A 13 12.87 -5.06 12.93
C THR A 13 13.44 -5.76 14.17
N PHE A 14 12.75 -5.77 15.31
CA PHE A 14 13.24 -6.45 16.52
C PHE A 14 12.40 -7.67 16.89
N TYR A 15 12.96 -8.83 16.56
CA TYR A 15 12.72 -10.18 17.08
C TYR A 15 11.80 -10.27 18.32
N GLY A 16 10.58 -10.82 18.13
CA GLY A 16 9.82 -11.48 19.20
C GLY A 16 8.65 -10.73 19.84
N LEU A 17 7.84 -9.98 19.09
CA LEU A 17 6.55 -9.43 19.53
C LEU A 17 5.53 -9.53 18.37
N PRO A 18 4.21 -9.50 18.63
CA PRO A 18 3.22 -9.85 17.60
C PRO A 18 3.38 -8.97 16.36
N LEU A 19 3.65 -9.63 15.23
CA LEU A 19 3.72 -9.01 13.93
C LEU A 19 2.35 -8.38 13.60
N VAL A 20 2.37 -7.13 13.16
CA VAL A 20 1.16 -6.44 12.76
C VAL A 20 1.15 -6.43 11.24
N LEU A 21 0.23 -7.23 10.70
CA LEU A 21 0.01 -7.36 9.27
C LEU A 21 -0.98 -6.30 8.79
N LEU A 22 -0.80 -5.88 7.54
CA LEU A 22 -1.82 -5.17 6.79
C LEU A 22 -3.03 -6.09 6.54
N PRO A 23 -4.26 -5.56 6.45
CA PRO A 23 -5.43 -6.35 6.11
C PRO A 23 -5.26 -7.14 4.79
N GLU A 24 -4.57 -6.55 3.82
CA GLU A 24 -4.27 -7.16 2.52
C GLU A 24 -3.29 -8.33 2.65
N GLU A 25 -2.29 -8.23 3.54
CA GLU A 25 -1.37 -9.34 3.85
C GLU A 25 -2.11 -10.50 4.51
N VAL A 26 -2.99 -10.20 5.47
CA VAL A 26 -3.82 -11.22 6.13
C VAL A 26 -4.71 -11.91 5.11
N TYR A 27 -5.37 -11.14 4.25
CA TYR A 27 -6.22 -11.68 3.18
C TYR A 27 -5.44 -12.57 2.23
N PHE A 28 -4.29 -12.10 1.74
CA PHE A 28 -3.43 -12.85 0.83
C PHE A 28 -2.96 -14.17 1.45
N LEU A 29 -2.45 -14.15 2.69
CA LEU A 29 -2.01 -15.35 3.41
C LEU A 29 -3.16 -16.32 3.66
N HIS A 30 -4.36 -15.81 3.97
CA HIS A 30 -5.53 -16.64 4.24
C HIS A 30 -6.00 -17.36 2.97
N GLN A 31 -6.05 -16.65 1.83
CA GLN A 31 -6.38 -17.24 0.53
C GLN A 31 -5.40 -18.34 0.12
N HIS A 32 -4.12 -18.20 0.44
CA HIS A 32 -3.08 -19.17 0.11
C HIS A 32 -2.96 -20.31 1.14
N GLY A 33 -3.84 -20.36 2.15
CA GLY A 33 -3.81 -21.40 3.19
C GLY A 33 -2.61 -21.31 4.14
N LEU A 34 -1.94 -20.16 4.20
CA LEU A 34 -0.74 -19.93 5.02
C LEU A 34 -1.06 -19.42 6.43
N THR A 35 -2.30 -18.98 6.68
CA THR A 35 -2.73 -18.50 8.00
C THR A 35 -4.15 -18.95 8.35
N SER A 36 -4.38 -19.16 9.65
CA SER A 36 -5.69 -19.41 10.23
C SER A 36 -6.06 -18.25 11.14
N ILE A 37 -7.20 -17.63 10.88
CA ILE A 37 -7.69 -16.51 11.67
C ILE A 37 -8.36 -17.06 12.92
N THR A 38 -7.74 -16.81 14.08
CA THR A 38 -8.27 -17.23 15.39
C THR A 38 -8.69 -16.00 16.20
N ASN A 39 -9.65 -16.19 17.12
CA ASN A 39 -10.08 -15.17 18.08
C ASN A 39 -10.82 -13.95 17.47
N THR A 40 -11.90 -14.20 16.74
CA THR A 40 -12.80 -13.13 16.28
C THR A 40 -14.17 -13.28 16.93
N ASN A 41 -14.39 -12.63 18.06
CA ASN A 41 -15.76 -12.48 18.61
C ASN A 41 -16.71 -11.74 17.63
N ILE A 42 -16.16 -11.12 16.57
CA ILE A 42 -16.87 -10.28 15.59
C ILE A 42 -16.72 -10.81 14.14
N GLY A 43 -15.94 -11.88 13.91
CA GLY A 43 -15.59 -12.38 12.56
C GLY A 43 -14.63 -11.45 11.81
N TRP A 44 -13.63 -11.99 11.10
CA TRP A 44 -12.83 -11.23 10.14
C TRP A 44 -13.59 -11.16 8.82
N ASN A 45 -13.97 -9.95 8.38
CA ASN A 45 -14.85 -9.73 7.23
C ASN A 45 -14.18 -8.97 6.07
N TYR A 46 -12.88 -8.73 6.13
CA TYR A 46 -12.15 -8.01 5.08
C TYR A 46 -11.83 -8.93 3.87
N PRO A 47 -11.98 -8.46 2.62
CA PRO A 47 -12.49 -7.15 2.19
C PRO A 47 -14.02 -7.09 2.10
N THR A 48 -14.61 -5.97 2.51
CA THR A 48 -16.06 -5.70 2.45
C THR A 48 -16.45 -4.78 1.31
N THR A 49 -15.68 -3.71 1.10
CA THR A 49 -15.97 -2.68 0.09
C THR A 49 -15.25 -2.96 -1.23
N ASP A 50 -15.71 -2.34 -2.32
CA ASP A 50 -15.03 -2.43 -3.63
C ASP A 50 -13.60 -1.88 -3.54
N PHE A 51 -13.41 -0.78 -2.83
CA PHE A 51 -12.08 -0.21 -2.61
C PHE A 51 -11.14 -1.16 -1.85
N GLU A 52 -11.64 -1.88 -0.85
CA GLU A 52 -10.84 -2.90 -0.14
C GLU A 52 -10.51 -4.10 -1.03
N ARG A 53 -11.44 -4.50 -1.91
CA ARG A 53 -11.16 -5.53 -2.93
C ARG A 53 -10.06 -5.06 -3.88
N ASP A 54 -10.14 -3.82 -4.36
CA ASP A 54 -9.12 -3.23 -5.22
C ASP A 54 -7.75 -3.15 -4.51
N ARG A 55 -7.75 -2.81 -3.22
CA ARG A 55 -6.53 -2.84 -2.39
C ARG A 55 -5.89 -4.22 -2.35
N CYS A 56 -6.66 -5.28 -2.16
CA CYS A 56 -6.14 -6.65 -2.21
C CYS A 56 -5.54 -6.99 -3.58
N VAL A 57 -6.25 -6.69 -4.67
CA VAL A 57 -5.80 -7.00 -6.03
C VAL A 57 -4.52 -6.23 -6.39
N VAL A 58 -4.46 -4.94 -6.02
CA VAL A 58 -3.25 -4.12 -6.22
C VAL A 58 -2.09 -4.61 -5.36
N PHE A 59 -2.35 -4.96 -4.10
CA PHE A 59 -1.33 -5.53 -3.21
C PHE A 59 -0.73 -6.81 -3.80
N GLU A 60 -1.58 -7.75 -4.21
CA GLU A 60 -1.16 -9.02 -4.81
C GLU A 60 -0.37 -8.79 -6.10
N HIS A 61 -0.82 -7.87 -6.96
CA HIS A 61 -0.09 -7.51 -8.17
C HIS A 61 1.32 -6.99 -7.85
N LEU A 62 1.45 -6.03 -6.93
CA LEU A 62 2.75 -5.49 -6.52
C LEU A 62 3.64 -6.57 -5.89
N TRP A 63 3.07 -7.43 -5.06
CA TRP A 63 3.78 -8.55 -4.44
C TRP A 63 4.28 -9.56 -5.48
N SER A 64 3.47 -9.87 -6.50
CA SER A 64 3.84 -10.78 -7.59
C SER A 64 5.03 -10.28 -8.42
N LEU A 65 5.27 -8.97 -8.42
CA LEU A 65 6.44 -8.33 -9.04
C LEU A 65 7.71 -8.42 -8.18
N GLY A 66 7.65 -9.05 -7.00
CA GLY A 66 8.76 -9.13 -6.05
C GLY A 66 9.02 -7.84 -5.28
N LEU A 67 8.04 -6.93 -5.25
CA LEU A 67 8.14 -5.66 -4.55
C LEU A 67 7.66 -5.80 -3.10
N TYR A 68 8.28 -5.04 -2.20
CA TYR A 68 7.85 -4.96 -0.81
C TYR A 68 6.87 -3.81 -0.66
N VAL A 69 5.77 -4.06 0.06
CA VAL A 69 4.65 -3.13 0.19
C VAL A 69 4.39 -2.84 1.66
N THR A 70 4.28 -1.56 2.03
CA THR A 70 3.85 -1.13 3.36
C THR A 70 2.77 -0.05 3.25
N SER A 71 2.23 0.43 4.38
CA SER A 71 1.23 1.50 4.40
C SER A 71 1.79 2.81 3.81
N GLY A 72 1.07 3.35 2.82
CA GLY A 72 1.39 4.63 2.17
C GLY A 72 0.88 5.88 2.89
N THR A 73 0.10 5.73 3.97
CA THR A 73 -0.70 6.83 4.55
C THR A 73 0.15 8.03 4.98
N LYS A 74 1.38 7.79 5.47
CA LYS A 74 2.33 8.83 5.85
C LYS A 74 2.77 9.73 4.68
N PHE A 75 2.67 9.24 3.45
CA PHE A 75 3.08 9.95 2.23
C PHE A 75 1.88 10.32 1.34
N GLY A 76 0.66 10.21 1.87
CA GLY A 76 -0.57 10.55 1.15
C GLY A 76 -0.93 9.57 0.03
N GLY A 77 -0.52 8.31 0.17
CA GLY A 77 -0.95 7.21 -0.70
C GLY A 77 -1.55 6.06 0.09
N ASP A 78 -1.98 5.04 -0.63
CA ASP A 78 -2.50 3.79 -0.09
C ASP A 78 -1.38 2.84 0.29
N PHE A 79 -0.37 2.74 -0.59
CA PHE A 79 0.78 1.89 -0.42
C PHE A 79 2.09 2.63 -0.64
N LEU A 80 3.11 2.16 0.06
CA LEU A 80 4.49 2.55 -0.12
C LEU A 80 5.27 1.34 -0.61
N VAL A 81 5.96 1.50 -1.74
CA VAL A 81 6.55 0.36 -2.46
C VAL A 81 8.06 0.48 -2.54
N TYR A 82 8.73 -0.63 -2.27
CA TYR A 82 10.18 -0.74 -2.16
C TYR A 82 10.68 -1.82 -3.12
N PRO A 83 11.85 -1.61 -3.75
CA PRO A 83 12.47 -2.62 -4.62
C PRO A 83 13.09 -3.80 -3.84
N GLY A 84 13.13 -3.71 -2.51
CA GLY A 84 13.70 -4.71 -1.62
C GLY A 84 13.26 -4.44 -0.18
N ASP A 85 13.87 -5.16 0.77
CA ASP A 85 13.53 -5.08 2.19
C ASP A 85 13.47 -3.61 2.69
N PRO A 86 12.35 -3.14 3.25
CA PRO A 86 12.18 -1.77 3.76
C PRO A 86 13.20 -1.35 4.82
N THR A 87 13.89 -2.30 5.46
CA THR A 87 14.99 -2.02 6.42
C THR A 87 16.28 -1.59 5.73
N ARG A 88 16.47 -1.97 4.47
CA ARG A 88 17.69 -1.70 3.69
C ARG A 88 17.46 -0.73 2.53
N TYR A 89 16.23 -0.67 2.03
CA TYR A 89 15.86 0.14 0.88
C TYR A 89 14.95 1.29 1.28
N HIS A 90 15.11 2.42 0.62
CA HIS A 90 14.12 3.48 0.65
C HIS A 90 13.01 3.16 -0.36
N SER A 91 11.78 3.48 -0.01
CA SER A 91 10.66 3.33 -0.94
C SER A 91 10.83 4.22 -2.16
N HIS A 92 10.57 3.69 -3.34
CA HIS A 92 10.64 4.41 -4.61
C HIS A 92 9.30 5.00 -5.03
N TYR A 93 8.21 4.31 -4.68
CA TYR A 93 6.87 4.67 -5.17
C TYR A 93 5.90 4.89 -4.02
N VAL A 94 5.03 5.88 -4.20
CA VAL A 94 3.81 6.06 -3.41
C VAL A 94 2.66 5.74 -4.35
N VAL A 95 1.89 4.70 -4.04
CA VAL A 95 0.78 4.23 -4.86
C VAL A 95 -0.52 4.75 -4.27
N THR A 96 -1.37 5.37 -5.09
CA THR A 96 -2.77 5.69 -4.77
C THR A 96 -3.68 4.88 -5.67
N ILE A 97 -4.67 4.22 -5.09
CA ILE A 97 -5.69 3.47 -5.83
C ILE A 97 -6.79 4.45 -6.24
N VAL A 98 -7.21 4.34 -7.49
CA VAL A 98 -8.28 5.14 -8.08
C VAL A 98 -9.30 4.19 -8.71
N ALA A 99 -10.59 4.49 -8.54
CA ALA A 99 -11.65 3.76 -9.22
C ALA A 99 -11.51 3.92 -10.74
N GLU A 100 -11.98 2.94 -11.50
CA GLU A 100 -11.86 2.93 -12.96
C GLU A 100 -12.51 4.14 -13.63
N GLU A 101 -13.68 4.56 -13.13
CA GLU A 101 -14.44 5.69 -13.65
C GLU A 101 -14.11 7.01 -12.93
N ALA A 102 -13.08 7.02 -12.07
CA ALA A 102 -12.73 8.21 -11.31
C ALA A 102 -12.18 9.32 -12.22
N THR A 103 -12.84 10.47 -12.23
CA THR A 103 -12.28 11.70 -12.81
C THR A 103 -11.16 12.22 -11.92
N ILE A 104 -9.94 12.31 -12.47
CA ILE A 104 -8.79 12.87 -11.75
C ILE A 104 -8.89 14.40 -11.77
N ASP A 105 -9.22 15.01 -10.63
CA ASP A 105 -9.23 16.47 -10.50
C ASP A 105 -7.81 17.04 -10.59
N ALA A 106 -7.66 18.20 -11.24
CA ALA A 106 -6.36 18.86 -11.40
C ALA A 106 -5.69 19.18 -10.05
N ARG A 107 -6.46 19.50 -9.00
CA ARG A 107 -5.87 19.74 -7.66
C ARG A 107 -5.34 18.45 -7.07
N SER A 108 -6.00 17.32 -7.29
CA SER A 108 -5.51 16.01 -6.82
C SER A 108 -4.17 15.65 -7.47
N LEU A 109 -4.00 16.01 -8.75
CA LEU A 109 -2.76 15.81 -9.49
C LEU A 109 -1.63 16.70 -8.94
N VAL A 110 -1.90 17.99 -8.74
CA VAL A 110 -0.93 18.95 -8.15
C VAL A 110 -0.56 18.54 -6.73
N ALA A 111 -1.53 18.10 -5.92
CA ALA A 111 -1.31 17.62 -4.56
C ALA A 111 -0.43 16.37 -4.55
N ALA A 112 -0.71 15.38 -5.40
CA ALA A 112 0.12 14.19 -5.56
C ALA A 112 1.56 14.60 -5.95
N GLY A 113 1.72 15.46 -6.96
CA GLY A 113 3.02 15.97 -7.39
C GLY A 113 3.82 16.61 -6.25
N ARG A 114 3.19 17.47 -5.44
CA ARG A 114 3.81 18.12 -4.27
C ARG A 114 4.21 17.11 -3.19
N LEU A 115 3.38 16.09 -2.94
CA LEU A 115 3.67 15.06 -1.93
C LEU A 115 4.84 14.17 -2.37
N GLY A 116 4.96 13.84 -3.66
CA GLY A 116 6.05 13.03 -4.20
C GLY A 116 7.39 13.76 -4.30
N SER A 117 7.37 15.01 -4.78
CA SER A 117 8.60 15.77 -5.08
C SER A 117 9.46 16.06 -3.85
N ASN A 118 8.83 16.43 -2.72
CA ASN A 118 9.54 16.74 -1.48
C ASN A 118 10.29 15.55 -0.88
N VAL A 119 9.83 14.33 -1.15
CA VAL A 119 10.38 13.11 -0.54
C VAL A 119 11.09 12.20 -1.54
N LYS A 120 11.32 12.71 -2.77
CA LYS A 120 11.95 12.03 -3.91
C LYS A 120 11.30 10.67 -4.24
N LYS A 121 9.97 10.60 -4.20
CA LYS A 121 9.19 9.39 -4.53
C LYS A 121 8.33 9.63 -5.76
N THR A 122 8.30 8.65 -6.65
CA THR A 122 7.43 8.70 -7.81
C THR A 122 6.00 8.39 -7.37
N GLN A 123 5.07 9.26 -7.76
CA GLN A 123 3.64 9.05 -7.50
C GLN A 123 3.11 8.10 -8.56
N VAL A 124 2.45 7.04 -8.13
CA VAL A 124 1.86 6.02 -9.00
C VAL A 124 0.37 5.98 -8.71
N LYS A 125 -0.45 6.00 -9.76
CA LYS A 125 -1.87 5.66 -9.66
C LYS A 125 -2.03 4.17 -9.99
N ALA A 126 -2.94 3.52 -9.31
CA ALA A 126 -3.32 2.14 -9.57
C ALA A 126 -4.82 2.07 -9.79
N CYS A 127 -5.24 1.39 -10.85
CA CYS A 127 -6.65 1.18 -11.18
C CYS A 127 -6.84 -0.30 -11.47
N VAL A 128 -7.87 -0.89 -10.88
CA VAL A 128 -8.29 -2.26 -11.18
C VAL A 128 -9.40 -2.19 -12.22
N SER A 129 -9.24 -2.90 -13.33
CA SER A 129 -10.21 -2.96 -14.43
C SER A 129 -10.28 -4.39 -14.94
N ASN A 130 -11.48 -5.00 -14.92
CA ASN A 130 -11.70 -6.37 -15.36
C ASN A 130 -10.70 -7.39 -14.76
N GLY A 131 -10.32 -7.21 -13.49
CA GLY A 131 -9.35 -8.06 -12.78
C GLY A 131 -7.88 -7.82 -13.14
N SER A 132 -7.57 -6.86 -14.01
CA SER A 132 -6.20 -6.45 -14.34
C SER A 132 -5.84 -5.13 -13.67
N VAL A 133 -4.61 -5.02 -13.16
CA VAL A 133 -4.09 -3.79 -12.56
C VAL A 133 -3.40 -2.93 -13.60
N ARG A 134 -3.86 -1.69 -13.78
CA ARG A 134 -3.21 -0.66 -14.59
C ARG A 134 -2.47 0.31 -13.69
N LEU A 135 -1.20 0.54 -14.01
CA LEU A 135 -0.31 1.45 -13.29
C LEU A 135 0.16 2.58 -14.22
N TRP A 136 0.22 3.78 -13.67
CA TRP A 136 0.63 5.00 -14.36
C TRP A 136 1.32 5.92 -13.36
N SER A 137 2.51 6.40 -13.72
CA SER A 137 3.29 7.28 -12.87
C SER A 137 3.17 8.74 -13.30
N ILE A 138 3.16 9.63 -12.31
CA ILE A 138 3.21 11.07 -12.53
C ILE A 138 4.58 11.56 -12.07
N GLN A 139 5.27 12.26 -12.96
CA GLN A 139 6.55 12.90 -12.67
C GLN A 139 6.50 14.36 -13.09
N TRP A 140 7.04 15.23 -12.24
CA TRP A 140 7.22 16.64 -12.59
C TRP A 140 8.40 16.76 -13.55
N ALA A 141 8.12 17.20 -14.78
CA ALA A 141 9.15 17.64 -15.70
C ALA A 141 9.60 19.05 -15.28
N ALA A 142 10.74 19.15 -14.62
CA ALA A 142 11.46 20.43 -14.55
C ALA A 142 12.18 20.63 -15.89
N ILE A 143 12.05 21.82 -16.47
CA ILE A 143 12.86 22.28 -17.61
C ILE A 143 14.26 22.59 -17.11
#